data_AF-A0A7X9KHY7-F1
#
_entry.id   AF-A0A7X9KHY7-F1
#
_cell.length_a   1.000
_cell.length_b   1.000
_cell.length_c   1.000
_cell.angle_alpha   90.00
_cell.angle_beta   90.00
_cell.angle_gamma   90.00
#
_symmetry.space_group_name_H-M   'P 1'
#
loop_
_entity.id
_entity.type
_entity.pdbx_description
1 polymer ?
#
loop_
_entity_poly.entity_id
_entity_poly.type
_entity_poly.pdbx_seq_one_letter_code
_entity_poly.pdbx_strand_id
1 'polypeptide(L)' 'DVANSLSEQHVNIVACSTHTGSDRVAKMRFEFEMADPSHLESVLRTIKQIDAVYDAYRLVPGKG' A
#
# COMPACT_ATOMS: atom_id res chain seq x y z
N ASP A 1 -3.00 2.44 11.00
CA ASP A 1 -3.91 2.20 9.87
C ASP A 1 -3.31 1.39 8.74
N VAL A 2 -2.53 1.96 7.83
CA VAL A 2 -2.18 1.30 6.55
C VAL A 2 -1.63 -0.13 6.70
N ALA A 3 -0.66 -0.36 7.60
CA ALA A 3 -0.09 -1.69 7.81
C ALA A 3 -1.09 -2.70 8.43
N ASN A 4 -1.98 -2.24 9.30
CA ASN A 4 -3.04 -3.07 9.88
C ASN A 4 -4.10 -3.41 8.82
N SER A 5 -4.53 -2.42 8.04
CA SER A 5 -5.48 -2.62 6.94
C SER A 5 -4.93 -3.60 5.89
N LEU A 6 -3.62 -3.58 5.62
CA LEU A 6 -2.97 -4.57 4.76
C LEU A 6 -2.98 -5.96 5.39
N SER A 7 -2.69 -6.06 6.68
CA SER A 7 -2.69 -7.33 7.42
C SER A 7 -4.08 -7.97 7.45
N GLU A 8 -5.14 -7.17 7.60
CA GLU A 8 -6.54 -7.64 7.57
C GLU A 8 -6.96 -8.22 6.22
N GLN A 9 -6.33 -7.80 5.13
CA GLN A 9 -6.60 -8.30 3.78
C GLN A 9 -5.86 -9.62 3.47
N HIS A 10 -5.17 -10.20 4.45
CA HIS A 10 -4.46 -11.48 4.35
C HIS A 10 -3.47 -11.54 3.17
N VAL A 11 -2.88 -10.39 2.80
CA VAL A 11 -1.84 -10.33 1.76
C VAL A 11 -0.47 -10.60 2.37
N ASN A 12 0.37 -11.36 1.66
CA ASN A 12 1.72 -11.64 2.11
C ASN A 12 2.64 -10.48 1.74
N ILE A 13 3.13 -9.72 2.72
CA ILE A 13 4.06 -8.61 2.49
C ILE A 13 5.48 -9.17 2.34
N VAL A 14 6.05 -9.06 1.14
CA VAL A 14 7.42 -9.47 0.84
C VAL A 14 8.41 -8.40 1.30
N ALA A 15 8.09 -7.14 1.07
CA ALA A 15 8.90 -6.01 1.50
C ALA A 15 8.03 -4.80 1.81
N CYS A 16 8.47 -4.00 2.78
CA CYS A 16 7.89 -2.68 3.02
C CYS A 16 9.02 -1.66 3.20
N SER A 17 8.85 -0.49 2.61
CA SER A 17 9.75 0.64 2.82
C SER A 17 8.93 1.87 3.11
N THR A 18 9.24 2.54 4.22
CA THR A 18 8.59 3.79 4.61
C THR A 18 9.64 4.88 4.69
N HIS A 19 9.38 6.00 4.04
CA HIS A 19 10.23 7.18 4.08
C HIS A 19 9.39 8.40 4.45
N THR A 20 9.75 9.05 5.55
CA THR A 20 9.10 10.30 5.99
C THR A 20 9.97 11.48 5.59
N GLY A 21 9.43 12.35 4.74
CA GLY A 21 10.11 13.56 4.31
C GLY A 21 10.12 14.65 5.40
N SER A 22 10.96 15.67 5.21
CA SER A 22 10.98 16.88 6.02
C SER A 22 9.71 17.73 5.89
N ASP A 23 8.93 17.48 4.84
CA ASP A 23 7.57 18.02 4.60
C ASP A 23 6.49 17.33 5.45
N ARG A 24 6.88 16.41 6.34
CA ARG A 24 6.00 15.59 7.19
C ARG A 24 5.07 14.66 6.40
N VAL A 25 5.41 14.35 5.15
CA VAL A 25 4.69 13.37 4.33
C VAL A 25 5.39 12.02 4.43
N ALA A 26 4.67 11.00 4.90
CA ALA A 26 5.14 9.63 4.90
C ALA A 26 4.80 8.95 3.57
N LYS A 27 5.83 8.52 2.84
CA LYS A 27 5.69 7.70 1.62
C LYS A 27 5.92 6.25 1.99
N MET A 28 4.90 5.42 1.79
CA MET A 28 4.96 3.99 2.09
C MET A 28 4.87 3.21 0.79
N ARG A 29 5.79 2.25 0.60
CA ARG A 29 5.77 1.29 -0.50
C ARG A 29 5.70 -0.10 0.09
N PHE A 30 4.73 -0.87 -0.38
CA PHE A 30 4.52 -2.25 0.01
C PHE A 30 4.62 -3.12 -1.23
N GLU A 31 5.45 -4.14 -1.13
CA GLU A 31 5.54 -5.23 -2.09
C GLU A 31 4.90 -6.45 -1.45
N PHE A 32 3.94 -7.04 -2.14
CA PHE A 32 3.21 -8.18 -1.64
C PHE A 32 2.98 -9.21 -2.73
N GLU A 33 2.94 -10.47 -2.32
CA GLU A 33 2.50 -11.59 -3.14
C GLU A 33 1.01 -11.82 -2.92
N MET A 34 0.28 -11.99 -4.02
CA MET A 34 -1.15 -12.26 -3.99
C MET A 34 -1.52 -13.29 -5.07
N ALA A 35 -2.39 -14.21 -4.69
CA ALA A 35 -2.87 -15.26 -5.60
C ALA A 35 -3.88 -14.73 -6.62
N ASP A 36 -4.68 -13.73 -6.25
CA ASP A 36 -5.68 -13.10 -7.12
C ASP A 36 -5.48 -11.57 -7.18
N PRO A 37 -5.27 -10.99 -8.38
CA PRO A 37 -5.20 -9.54 -8.55
C PRO A 37 -6.48 -8.78 -8.18
N SER A 38 -7.65 -9.44 -8.09
CA SER A 38 -8.90 -8.79 -7.64
C SER A 38 -8.78 -8.25 -6.21
N HIS A 39 -7.95 -8.89 -5.37
CA HIS A 39 -7.70 -8.45 -3.99
C HIS A 39 -6.96 -7.11 -3.93
N LEU A 40 -6.15 -6.77 -4.95
CA LEU A 40 -5.43 -5.50 -5.01
C LEU A 40 -6.37 -4.30 -5.05
N GLU A 41 -7.47 -4.40 -5.79
CA GLU A 41 -8.45 -3.31 -5.85
C GLU A 41 -9.11 -3.08 -4.49
N SER A 42 -9.47 -4.15 -3.78
CA SER A 42 -10.03 -4.06 -2.43
C SER A 42 -9.06 -3.38 -1.47
N VAL A 43 -7.80 -3.82 -1.47
CA VAL A 43 -6.72 -3.22 -0.66
C VAL A 43 -6.54 -1.74 -0.97
N LEU A 44 -6.43 -1.37 -2.26
CA LEU A 44 -6.26 0.03 -2.66
C LEU A 44 -7.46 0.88 -2.25
N ARG A 45 -8.69 0.37 -2.37
CA ARG A 45 -9.89 1.08 -1.92
C ARG A 45 -9.84 1.31 -0.42
N THR A 46 -9.54 0.28 0.38
CA THR A 46 -9.43 0.40 1.84
C THR A 46 -8.38 1.43 2.24
N ILE A 47 -7.20 1.42 1.60
CA ILE A 47 -6.14 2.39 1.89
C ILE A 47 -6.58 3.82 1.53
N LYS A 48 -7.28 4.01 0.40
CA LYS A 48 -7.83 5.32 -0.01
C LYS A 48 -8.93 5.85 0.91
N GLN A 49 -9.56 5.01 1.72
CA GLN A 49 -10.57 5.44 2.69
C GLN A 49 -9.96 5.97 4.00
N ILE A 50 -8.64 5.82 4.20
CA ILE A 50 -7.96 6.35 5.37
C ILE A 50 -7.77 7.86 5.17
N ASP A 51 -8.37 8.69 6.03
CA ASP A 51 -8.36 10.15 5.91
C ASP A 51 -6.95 10.77 5.77
N ALA A 52 -5.93 10.13 6.33
CA ALA A 52 -4.54 10.58 6.28
C ALA A 52 -3.79 10.21 4.98
N VAL A 53 -4.42 9.44 4.08
CA VAL A 53 -3.81 9.00 2.82
C VAL A 53 -4.14 10.00 1.72
N TYR A 54 -3.10 10.67 1.21
CA TYR A 54 -3.23 11.60 0.08
C TYR A 54 -3.47 10.88 -1.25
N ASP A 55 -2.67 9.85 -1.53
CA ASP A 55 -2.78 9.06 -2.76
C ASP A 55 -2.29 7.63 -2.51
N ALA A 56 -2.91 6.68 -3.21
CA ALA A 56 -2.56 5.27 -3.19
C ALA A 56 -2.78 4.67 -4.57
N TYR A 57 -1.73 4.07 -5.13
CA TYR A 57 -1.76 3.50 -6.46
C TYR A 57 -0.87 2.26 -6.53
N ARG A 58 -1.14 1.41 -7.52
CA ARG A 58 -0.31 0.26 -7.84
C ARG A 58 1.00 0.71 -8.48
N LEU A 59 2.12 0.32 -7.91
CA LEU A 59 3.43 0.41 -8.56
C LEU A 59 3.68 -0.87 -9.37
N VAL A 60 4.12 -0.74 -10.62
CA VAL A 60 4.51 -1.87 -11.47
C VAL A 60 6.02 -1.78 -11.71
N PRO A 61 6.82 -2.78 -11.33
CA PRO A 61 8.25 -2.76 -11.62
C PRO A 61 8.43 -2.71 -13.15
N GLY A 62 9.15 -1.69 -13.64
CA GLY A 62 9.45 -1.52 -15.07
C GLY A 62 8.68 -0.42 -15.82
N LYS A 63 7.86 0.40 -15.14
CA LYS A 63 7.43 1.70 -15.68
C LYS A 63 8.00 2.84 -14.83
N GLY A 64 9.24 3.21 -15.14
CA GLY A 64 9.97 4.39 -14.68
C GLY A 64 10.93 4.81 -15.77
#